data_AF-A0A9E2P156-F1
#
_entry.id   AF-A0A9E2P156-F1
#
_cell.length_a   1.000
_cell.length_b   1.000
_cell.length_c   1.000
_cell.angle_alpha   90.00
_cell.angle_beta   90.00
_cell.angle_gamma   90.00
#
_symmetry.space_group_name_H-M   'P 1'
#
loop_
_entity.id
_entity.type
_entity.pdbx_description
1 polymer ?
#
loop_
_entity_poly.entity_id
_entity_poly.type
_entity_poly.pdbx_seq_one_letter_code
_entity_poly.pdbx_strand_id
1 'polypeptide(L)'
;MIKTEKLSKSMLNVCIAVILIVFACFFMIGYDNPMGDYNAPQCTDAVIYLMYVLTGITALLAVWSAIKSIKDGMGASGENLSGVPGGKISFISVVLLIASLAIGLLTNLNEPDFTAADGNVTSGAMVSVVDMFIISTYILMAVAAIAVVVNMSGIIKKSAQKK
;
A
#
# COMPACT_ATOMS: atom_id res chain seq x y z
N MET A 1 -16.94 12.23 -21.76
CA MET A 1 -15.65 11.59 -21.43
C MET A 1 -15.00 12.37 -20.29
N ILE A 2 -15.09 11.89 -19.06
CA ILE A 2 -14.41 12.52 -17.92
C ILE A 2 -12.90 12.30 -18.11
N LYS A 3 -12.10 13.37 -18.01
CA LYS A 3 -10.64 13.24 -18.05
C LYS A 3 -10.18 12.36 -16.87
N THR A 4 -9.34 11.36 -17.13
CA THR A 4 -8.84 10.40 -16.14
C THR A 4 -8.32 11.06 -14.85
N GLU A 5 -7.69 12.22 -14.98
CA GLU A 5 -7.22 13.02 -13.83
C GLU A 5 -8.35 13.49 -12.90
N LYS A 6 -9.49 13.93 -13.47
CA LYS A 6 -10.64 14.37 -12.66
C LYS A 6 -11.29 13.19 -11.94
N LEU A 7 -11.33 12.03 -12.61
CA LEU A 7 -11.84 10.79 -11.99
C LEU A 7 -10.96 10.37 -10.82
N SER A 8 -9.64 10.30 -11.01
CA SER A 8 -8.69 9.92 -9.96
C SER A 8 -8.72 10.87 -8.76
N LYS A 9 -8.70 12.19 -9.00
CA LYS A 9 -8.78 13.20 -7.93
C LYS A 9 -10.11 13.13 -7.17
N SER A 10 -11.22 12.95 -7.88
CA SER A 10 -12.53 12.83 -7.24
C SER A 10 -12.61 11.58 -6.36
N MET A 11 -12.11 10.44 -6.85
CA MET A 11 -12.13 9.20 -6.09
C MET A 11 -11.24 9.28 -4.84
N LEU A 12 -10.04 9.87 -4.96
CA LEU A 12 -9.15 10.09 -3.82
C LEU A 12 -9.82 10.98 -2.76
N ASN A 13 -10.45 12.09 -3.17
CA ASN A 13 -11.13 12.99 -2.25
C ASN A 13 -12.33 12.32 -1.56
N VAL A 14 -13.08 11.47 -2.27
CA VAL A 14 -14.17 10.69 -1.68
C VAL A 14 -13.62 9.70 -0.64
N CYS A 15 -12.55 8.97 -0.96
CA CYS A 15 -11.91 8.07 0.00
C CYS A 15 -11.46 8.81 1.27
N ILE A 16 -10.78 9.97 1.10
CA ILE A 16 -10.34 10.79 2.24
C ILE A 16 -11.54 11.28 3.06
N ALA A 17 -12.61 11.75 2.41
CA ALA A 17 -13.80 12.24 3.11
C ALA A 17 -14.46 11.12 3.94
N VAL A 18 -14.61 9.92 3.39
CA VAL A 18 -15.18 8.77 4.12
C VAL A 18 -14.33 8.42 5.33
N ILE A 19 -13.00 8.37 5.16
CA ILE A 19 -12.07 8.10 6.26
C ILE A 19 -12.24 9.16 7.37
N LEU A 20 -12.20 10.45 7.01
CA LEU A 20 -12.33 11.54 8.00
C LEU A 20 -13.66 11.51 8.75
N ILE A 21 -14.77 11.17 8.08
CA ILE A 21 -16.09 11.08 8.73
C ILE A 21 -16.11 9.94 9.76
N VAL A 22 -15.60 8.76 9.40
CA VAL A 22 -15.59 7.61 10.32
C VAL A 22 -14.62 7.84 11.49
N PHE A 23 -13.47 8.45 11.24
CA PHE A 23 -12.55 8.85 12.31
C PHE A 23 -13.14 9.94 13.22
N ALA A 24 -13.88 10.91 12.65
CA ALA A 24 -14.58 11.91 13.45
C ALA A 24 -15.66 11.26 14.33
N CYS A 25 -16.45 10.29 13.83
CA CYS A 25 -17.36 9.49 14.66
C CYS A 25 -16.61 8.84 15.82
N PHE A 26 -15.52 8.15 15.51
CA PHE A 26 -14.74 7.41 16.50
C PHE A 26 -14.20 8.29 17.63
N PHE A 27 -13.70 9.49 17.32
CA PHE A 27 -13.15 10.39 18.33
C PHE A 27 -14.17 11.31 19.02
N MET A 28 -15.36 11.50 18.44
CA MET A 28 -16.36 12.43 18.97
C MET A 28 -17.58 11.75 19.61
N ILE A 29 -17.84 10.48 19.29
CA ILE A 29 -19.08 9.79 19.67
C ILE A 29 -18.77 8.54 20.51
N GLY A 30 -19.48 8.42 21.64
CA GLY A 30 -19.66 7.15 22.32
C GLY A 30 -18.53 6.74 23.25
N TYR A 31 -18.19 7.61 24.21
CA TYR A 31 -17.34 7.30 25.35
C TYR A 31 -18.16 6.99 26.61
N ASP A 32 -19.32 6.37 26.47
CA ASP A 32 -20.21 6.02 27.58
C ASP A 32 -20.19 4.51 27.91
N ASN A 33 -19.22 3.76 27.37
CA ASN A 33 -19.09 2.31 27.56
C ASN A 33 -17.88 1.94 28.45
N PRO A 34 -18.05 1.75 29.76
CA PRO A 34 -16.95 1.48 30.68
C PRO A 34 -16.37 0.08 30.52
N MET A 35 -15.04 0.01 30.45
CA MET A 35 -14.18 -1.17 30.37
C MET A 35 -13.03 -1.01 31.38
N GLY A 36 -13.28 -1.39 32.63
CA GLY A 36 -12.37 -1.08 33.75
C GLY A 36 -12.31 0.42 34.02
N ASP A 37 -11.11 1.00 34.03
CA ASP A 37 -10.88 2.45 34.24
C ASP A 37 -11.05 3.29 32.97
N TYR A 38 -11.34 2.67 31.82
CA TYR A 38 -11.42 3.35 30.51
C TYR A 38 -12.80 3.21 29.88
N ASN A 39 -13.25 4.22 29.14
CA ASN A 39 -14.44 4.10 28.30
C ASN A 39 -14.05 3.76 26.87
N ALA A 40 -14.54 2.64 26.36
CA ALA A 40 -14.30 2.20 25.00
C ALA A 40 -15.14 3.02 24.00
N PRO A 41 -14.55 3.52 22.89
CA PRO A 41 -15.28 4.25 21.86
C PRO A 41 -16.32 3.34 21.17
N GLN A 42 -17.56 3.80 21.04
CA GLN A 42 -18.63 3.01 20.42
C GLN A 42 -18.43 2.80 18.91
N CYS A 43 -17.84 3.76 18.18
CA CYS A 43 -17.59 3.60 16.74
C CYS A 43 -16.37 2.71 16.40
N THR A 44 -15.80 1.93 17.36
CA THR A 44 -14.62 1.09 17.12
C THR A 44 -14.84 0.07 15.99
N ASP A 45 -15.98 -0.61 15.99
CA ASP A 45 -16.32 -1.59 14.94
C ASP A 45 -16.35 -0.95 13.55
N ALA A 46 -16.88 0.28 13.43
CA ALA A 46 -16.94 0.99 12.15
C ALA A 46 -15.54 1.26 11.58
N VAL A 47 -14.57 1.60 12.45
CA VAL A 47 -13.16 1.78 12.03
C VAL A 47 -12.57 0.45 11.57
N ILE A 48 -12.80 -0.63 12.31
CA ILE A 48 -12.31 -1.97 11.96
C ILE A 48 -12.88 -2.43 10.60
N TYR A 49 -14.18 -2.27 10.36
CA TYR A 49 -14.80 -2.58 9.07
C TYR A 49 -14.22 -1.74 7.94
N LEU A 50 -14.02 -0.44 8.16
CA LEU A 50 -13.41 0.45 7.17
C LEU A 50 -12.00 -0.01 6.80
N MET A 51 -11.20 -0.43 7.78
CA MET A 51 -9.86 -0.99 7.53
C MET A 51 -9.91 -2.25 6.67
N TYR A 52 -10.79 -3.20 6.99
CA TYR A 52 -10.92 -4.44 6.21
C TYR A 52 -11.40 -4.17 4.78
N VAL A 53 -12.38 -3.28 4.58
CA VAL A 53 -12.89 -2.94 3.25
C VAL A 53 -11.82 -2.26 2.40
N LEU A 54 -11.13 -1.26 2.93
CA LEU A 54 -10.07 -0.56 2.19
C LEU A 54 -8.90 -1.48 1.84
N THR A 55 -8.50 -2.34 2.78
CA THR A 55 -7.44 -3.33 2.57
C THR A 55 -7.85 -4.34 1.51
N GLY A 56 -9.08 -4.88 1.59
CA GLY A 56 -9.61 -5.84 0.62
C GLY A 56 -9.70 -5.27 -0.79
N ILE A 57 -10.25 -4.06 -0.96
CA ILE A 57 -10.34 -3.38 -2.26
C ILE A 57 -8.94 -3.13 -2.83
N THR A 58 -8.01 -2.66 -2.00
CA THR A 58 -6.64 -2.36 -2.44
C THR A 58 -5.90 -3.63 -2.85
N ALA A 59 -6.02 -4.73 -2.10
CA ALA A 59 -5.44 -6.01 -2.45
C ALA A 59 -5.98 -6.54 -3.79
N LEU A 60 -7.30 -6.47 -4.00
CA LEU A 60 -7.92 -6.87 -5.27
C LEU A 60 -7.42 -6.02 -6.45
N LEU A 61 -7.37 -4.70 -6.28
CA LEU A 61 -6.86 -3.79 -7.31
C LEU A 61 -5.37 -4.00 -7.58
N ALA A 62 -4.56 -4.29 -6.56
CA ALA A 62 -3.14 -4.57 -6.70
C ALA A 62 -2.91 -5.85 -7.51
N VAL A 63 -3.63 -6.94 -7.20
CA VAL A 63 -3.56 -8.19 -7.96
C VAL A 63 -4.03 -7.97 -9.39
N TRP A 64 -5.16 -7.29 -9.58
CA TRP A 64 -5.67 -6.98 -10.93
C TRP A 64 -4.69 -6.12 -11.74
N SER A 65 -4.06 -5.14 -11.10
CA SER A 65 -3.03 -4.29 -11.70
C SER A 65 -1.78 -5.09 -12.09
N ALA A 66 -1.33 -6.01 -11.24
CA ALA A 66 -0.19 -6.88 -11.54
C ALA A 66 -0.47 -7.80 -12.72
N ILE A 67 -1.64 -8.46 -12.73
CA ILE A 67 -2.07 -9.33 -13.84
C ILE A 67 -2.15 -8.54 -15.15
N LYS A 68 -2.78 -7.36 -15.11
CA LYS A 68 -2.89 -6.49 -16.28
C LYS A 68 -1.51 -6.03 -16.77
N SER A 69 -0.62 -5.66 -15.85
CA SER A 69 0.74 -5.23 -16.15
C SER A 69 1.56 -6.33 -16.82
N ILE A 70 1.41 -7.58 -16.37
CA ILE A 70 2.08 -8.74 -16.99
C ILE A 70 1.48 -9.04 -18.37
N LYS A 71 0.14 -9.06 -18.48
CA LYS A 71 -0.59 -9.34 -19.73
C LYS A 71 -0.26 -8.32 -20.82
N ASP A 72 -0.29 -7.03 -20.48
CA ASP A 72 -0.07 -5.94 -21.44
C ASP A 72 1.43 -5.70 -21.68
N GLY A 73 2.29 -6.00 -20.70
CA GLY A 73 3.75 -5.85 -20.79
C GLY A 73 4.47 -6.89 -21.65
N MET A 74 3.81 -8.01 -21.97
CA MET A 74 4.37 -9.11 -22.78
C MET A 74 3.94 -9.06 -24.27
N GLY A 75 2.98 -8.21 -24.64
CA GLY A 75 2.40 -8.18 -26.00
C GLY A 75 2.36 -6.82 -26.70
N ALA A 76 2.62 -5.70 -26.02
CA ALA A 76 2.61 -4.39 -26.67
C ALA A 76 4.03 -3.95 -27.00
N SER A 77 4.41 -4.08 -28.27
CA SER A 77 5.18 -3.04 -28.95
C SER A 77 4.53 -1.71 -28.60
N GLY A 78 5.07 -1.03 -27.59
CA GLY A 78 4.48 0.16 -27.02
C GLY A 78 4.27 1.19 -28.12
N GLU A 79 3.03 1.61 -28.30
CA GLU A 79 2.80 2.91 -28.91
C GLU A 79 3.40 3.93 -27.95
N ASN A 80 4.57 4.40 -28.36
CA ASN A 80 5.42 5.35 -27.67
C ASN A 80 4.73 6.72 -27.63
N LEU A 81 3.65 6.86 -26.86
CA LEU A 81 3.00 8.16 -26.66
C LEU A 81 3.83 9.07 -25.72
N SER A 82 4.83 8.53 -25.03
CA SER A 82 5.65 9.24 -24.03
C SER A 82 7.18 9.07 -24.20
N GLY A 83 7.67 8.33 -25.19
CA GLY A 83 9.12 8.05 -25.36
C GLY A 83 9.77 7.22 -24.24
N VAL A 84 8.96 6.71 -23.30
CA VAL A 84 9.40 5.90 -22.16
C VAL A 84 8.87 4.47 -22.36
N PRO A 85 9.71 3.42 -22.33
CA PRO A 85 9.26 2.03 -22.47
C PRO A 85 8.38 1.60 -21.29
N GLY A 86 7.07 1.84 -21.37
CA GLY A 86 6.12 1.62 -20.26
C GLY A 86 6.10 0.17 -19.76
N GLY A 87 6.22 -0.81 -20.66
CA GLY A 87 6.26 -2.23 -20.29
C GLY A 87 7.47 -2.61 -19.43
N LYS A 88 8.65 -2.04 -19.69
CA LYS A 88 9.88 -2.36 -18.95
C LYS A 88 9.84 -1.80 -17.53
N ILE A 89 9.32 -0.58 -17.36
CA ILE A 89 9.23 0.05 -16.04
C ILE A 89 8.18 -0.65 -15.16
N SER A 90 7.04 -1.01 -15.75
CA SER A 90 6.01 -1.76 -15.04
C SER A 90 6.53 -3.12 -14.58
N PHE A 91 7.23 -3.85 -15.44
CA PHE A 91 7.86 -5.12 -15.06
C PHE A 91 8.87 -4.97 -13.91
N ILE A 92 9.77 -3.98 -13.99
CA ILE A 92 10.74 -3.72 -12.91
C ILE A 92 10.02 -3.40 -11.59
N SER A 93 8.92 -2.65 -11.63
CA SER A 93 8.15 -2.30 -10.43
C SER A 93 7.48 -3.52 -9.77
N VAL A 94 6.97 -4.46 -10.56
CA VAL A 94 6.39 -5.72 -10.06
C VAL A 94 7.48 -6.62 -9.49
N VAL A 95 8.62 -6.74 -10.17
CA VAL A 95 9.76 -7.52 -9.67
C VAL A 95 10.28 -6.93 -8.36
N LEU A 96 10.41 -5.61 -8.28
CA LEU A 96 10.83 -4.93 -7.04
C LEU A 96 9.85 -5.20 -5.89
N LEU A 97 8.54 -5.13 -6.16
CA LEU A 97 7.52 -5.45 -5.17
C LEU A 97 7.61 -6.90 -4.68
N ILE A 98 7.75 -7.87 -5.59
CA ILE A 98 7.86 -9.29 -5.22
C ILE A 98 9.16 -9.53 -4.45
N ALA A 99 10.26 -8.90 -4.85
CA ALA A 99 11.55 -9.01 -4.18
C ALA A 99 11.51 -8.43 -2.76
N SER A 100 10.91 -7.25 -2.56
CA SER A 100 10.78 -6.66 -1.22
C SER A 100 9.87 -7.49 -0.31
N LEU A 101 8.81 -8.07 -0.88
CA LEU A 101 7.97 -9.06 -0.22
C LEU A 101 8.79 -10.29 0.19
N ALA A 102 9.53 -10.91 -0.73
CA ALA A 102 10.33 -12.09 -0.42
C ALA A 102 11.37 -11.82 0.69
N ILE A 103 12.04 -10.68 0.67
CA ILE A 103 12.98 -10.26 1.73
C ILE A 103 12.26 -10.15 3.08
N GLY A 104 11.08 -9.54 3.11
CA GLY A 104 10.27 -9.41 4.33
C GLY A 104 9.85 -10.76 4.90
N LEU A 105 9.58 -11.76 4.05
CA LEU A 105 9.22 -13.10 4.52
C LEU A 105 10.44 -13.84 5.06
N LEU A 106 11.55 -13.81 4.32
CA LEU A 106 12.77 -14.54 4.67
C LEU A 106 13.39 -14.06 6.00
N THR A 107 13.22 -12.77 6.32
CA THR A 107 13.75 -12.17 7.55
C THR A 107 12.96 -12.57 8.80
N ASN A 108 11.69 -12.94 8.66
CA ASN A 108 10.80 -13.27 9.78
C ASN A 108 10.33 -14.73 9.76
N LEU A 109 11.08 -15.64 9.13
CA LEU A 109 10.73 -17.07 9.16
C LEU A 109 10.85 -17.63 10.59
N ASN A 110 9.78 -18.27 11.06
CA ASN A 110 9.65 -18.91 12.38
C ASN A 110 9.44 -17.96 13.56
N GLU A 111 8.60 -16.94 13.39
CA GLU A 111 8.15 -16.17 14.54
C GLU A 111 7.28 -16.99 15.49
N PRO A 112 7.32 -16.67 16.80
CA PRO A 112 6.42 -17.26 17.78
C PRO A 112 4.99 -16.77 17.59
N ASP A 113 4.03 -17.52 18.14
CA ASP A 113 2.63 -17.10 18.18
C ASP A 113 2.46 -15.79 18.96
N PHE A 114 1.65 -14.88 18.42
CA PHE A 114 1.33 -13.62 19.07
C PHE A 114 0.00 -13.75 19.83
N THR A 115 0.02 -13.45 21.12
CA THR A 115 -1.19 -13.37 21.94
C THR A 115 -1.57 -11.92 22.12
N ALA A 116 -2.72 -11.53 21.57
CA ALA A 116 -3.26 -10.18 21.71
C ALA A 116 -3.79 -9.95 23.14
N ALA A 117 -4.01 -8.67 23.49
CA ALA A 117 -4.45 -8.27 24.84
C ALA A 117 -5.85 -8.80 25.22
N ASP A 118 -6.66 -9.18 24.23
CA ASP A 118 -7.97 -9.81 24.38
C ASP A 118 -7.89 -11.36 24.53
N GLY A 119 -6.68 -11.92 24.53
CA GLY A 119 -6.43 -13.36 24.61
C GLY A 119 -6.49 -14.10 23.27
N ASN A 120 -6.75 -13.41 22.15
CA ASN A 120 -6.78 -14.02 20.84
C ASN A 120 -5.35 -14.37 20.38
N VAL A 121 -5.15 -15.59 19.90
CA VAL A 121 -3.85 -16.09 19.44
C VAL A 121 -3.77 -16.04 17.92
N THR A 122 -2.77 -15.32 17.41
CA THR A 122 -2.42 -15.29 15.98
C THR A 122 -1.21 -16.20 15.79
N SER A 123 -1.32 -17.15 14.86
CA SER A 123 -0.21 -18.08 14.58
C SER A 123 1.02 -17.32 14.09
N GLY A 124 2.20 -17.77 14.49
CA GLY A 124 3.47 -17.16 14.10
C GLY A 124 3.62 -17.02 12.59
N ALA A 125 3.08 -17.96 11.81
CA ALA A 125 3.03 -17.85 10.35
C ALA A 125 2.25 -16.63 9.85
N MET A 126 1.13 -16.27 10.48
CA MET A 126 0.36 -15.08 10.12
C MET A 126 1.03 -13.80 10.59
N VAL A 127 1.75 -13.86 11.73
CA VAL A 127 2.62 -12.76 12.19
C VAL A 127 3.69 -12.47 11.14
N SER A 128 4.39 -13.51 10.67
CA SER A 128 5.43 -13.37 9.64
C SER A 128 4.91 -12.84 8.30
N VAL A 129 3.67 -13.17 7.94
CA VAL A 129 3.01 -12.60 6.75
C VAL A 129 2.74 -11.11 6.92
N VAL A 130 2.32 -10.66 8.10
CA VAL A 130 2.11 -9.23 8.38
C VAL A 130 3.45 -8.49 8.35
N ASP A 131 4.47 -9.03 9.00
CA ASP A 131 5.81 -8.44 9.08
C ASP A 131 6.49 -8.34 7.72
N MET A 132 6.23 -9.31 6.84
CA MET A 132 6.63 -9.27 5.44
C MET A 132 6.13 -8.01 4.70
N PHE A 133 4.87 -7.61 4.91
CA PHE A 133 4.31 -6.40 4.32
C PHE A 133 4.91 -5.12 4.94
N ILE A 134 5.17 -5.13 6.25
CA ILE A 134 5.80 -4.01 6.95
C ILE A 134 7.21 -3.75 6.40
N ILE A 135 8.05 -4.78 6.34
CA ILE A 135 9.42 -4.67 5.82
C ILE A 135 9.42 -4.26 4.34
N SER A 136 8.55 -4.86 3.53
CA SER A 136 8.41 -4.48 2.11
C SER A 136 8.08 -2.99 1.96
N THR A 137 7.20 -2.46 2.80
CA THR A 137 6.81 -1.04 2.78
C THR A 137 8.01 -0.13 3.10
N TYR A 138 8.82 -0.49 4.11
CA TYR A 138 10.04 0.26 4.42
C TYR A 138 11.05 0.24 3.28
N ILE A 139 11.28 -0.91 2.65
CA ILE A 139 12.19 -1.04 1.51
C ILE A 139 11.70 -0.17 0.35
N LEU A 140 10.44 -0.29 -0.04
CA LEU A 140 9.87 0.45 -1.16
C LEU A 140 9.86 1.96 -0.90
N MET A 141 9.56 2.38 0.33
CA MET A 141 9.61 3.78 0.74
C MET A 141 11.03 4.34 0.67
N ALA A 142 12.04 3.60 1.14
CA ALA A 142 13.44 4.02 1.06
C ALA A 142 13.91 4.14 -0.40
N VAL A 143 13.61 3.15 -1.24
CA VAL A 143 13.94 3.18 -2.67
C VAL A 143 13.26 4.35 -3.38
N ALA A 144 11.98 4.61 -3.08
CA ALA A 144 11.24 5.73 -3.63
C ALA A 144 11.85 7.08 -3.20
N ALA A 145 12.21 7.24 -1.92
CA ALA A 145 12.84 8.45 -1.42
C ALA A 145 14.20 8.70 -2.10
N ILE A 146 15.04 7.67 -2.22
CA ILE A 146 16.32 7.75 -2.94
C ILE A 146 16.10 8.13 -4.41
N ALA A 147 15.16 7.49 -5.08
CA ALA A 147 14.87 7.77 -6.48
C ALA A 147 14.43 9.23 -6.70
N VAL A 148 13.63 9.78 -5.79
CA VAL A 148 13.21 11.19 -5.80
C VAL A 148 14.40 12.12 -5.59
N VAL A 149 15.26 11.86 -4.60
CA VAL A 149 16.46 12.67 -4.33
C VAL A 149 17.40 12.66 -5.54
N VAL A 150 17.66 11.49 -6.12
CA VAL A 150 18.49 11.35 -7.33
C VAL A 150 17.88 12.09 -8.51
N ASN A 151 16.55 12.02 -8.69
CA ASN A 151 15.87 12.77 -9.74
C ASN A 151 16.02 14.29 -9.57
N MET A 152 15.82 14.80 -8.36
CA MET A 152 15.97 16.23 -8.04
C MET A 152 17.41 16.71 -8.12
N SER A 153 18.39 15.85 -7.80
CA SER A 153 19.83 16.20 -7.81
C SER A 153 20.39 16.54 -9.19
N GLY A 154 19.66 16.28 -10.27
CA GLY A 154 20.06 16.62 -11.64
C GLY A 154 21.22 15.78 -12.20
N ILE A 155 21.75 14.83 -11.44
CA ILE A 155 22.85 13.93 -11.87
C ILE A 155 22.49 13.21 -13.17
N ILE A 156 21.24 12.76 -13.28
CA ILE A 156 20.73 12.04 -14.47
C ILE A 156 20.62 12.97 -15.69
N LYS A 157 20.30 14.26 -15.51
CA LYS A 157 20.26 15.23 -16.62
C LYS A 157 21.67 15.57 -17.11
N LYS A 158 22.65 15.63 -16.20
CA LYS A 158 24.04 15.97 -16.52
C LYS A 158 24.76 14.85 -17.28
N SER A 159 24.42 13.59 -17.02
CA SER A 159 24.95 12.43 -17.76
C SER A 159 24.32 12.27 -19.16
N ALA A 160 23.08 12.70 -19.35
CA ALA A 160 22.39 12.65 -20.66
C ALA A 160 22.85 13.72 -21.65
N GLN A 161 23.35 14.87 -21.18
CA GLN A 161 23.87 15.96 -22.02
C GLN A 161 25.33 15.77 -22.46
N LYS A 162 26.00 14.72 -21.96
CA LYS A 162 27.42 14.42 -22.25
C LYS A 162 27.60 13.34 -23.33
N LYS A 163 26.50 12.96 -23.99
CA LYS A 163 26.43 12.04 -25.13
C LYS A 163 25.97 12.82 -26.35
#